data_AF-K9UDP5-F1
#
_entry.id   AF-K9UDP5-F1
#
_cell.length_a   1.000
_cell.length_b   1.000
_cell.length_c   1.000
_cell.angle_alpha   90.00
_cell.angle_beta   90.00
_cell.angle_gamma   90.00
#
_symmetry.space_group_name_H-M   'P 1'
#
loop_
_entity.id
_entity.type
_entity.pdbx_description
1 polymer ?
#
loop_
_entity_poly.entity_id
_entity_poly.type
_entity_poly.pdbx_seq_one_letter_code
_entity_poly.pdbx_strand_id
1 'polypeptide(L)'
;MIVFLDTNILGLISNENINFNEGQQCQKWFSKLLTRSVYFITSDVCDYEVRRGLISSSMIEGEIAPGIGSLDALKSDGLLEFLPVSTKAFELAADLWARASTSGQTTRDRKDIDFDIIISAQYQLLKDEYPGQQVIVATTNLKHLSLFCEAAQWRDINL
;
A
#
# COMPACT_ATOMS: atom_id res chain seq x y z
N MET A 1 -3.85 -6.98 15.35
CA MET A 1 -3.83 -5.76 14.51
C MET A 1 -3.21 -6.10 13.19
N ILE A 2 -3.87 -5.72 12.10
CA ILE A 2 -3.40 -5.85 10.74
C ILE A 2 -3.09 -4.45 10.22
N VAL A 3 -1.91 -4.28 9.62
CA VAL A 3 -1.52 -3.03 8.98
C VAL A 3 -1.38 -3.27 7.49
N PHE A 4 -2.24 -2.60 6.71
CA PHE A 4 -2.25 -2.64 5.25
C PHE A 4 -1.36 -1.50 4.73
N LEU A 5 -0.24 -1.81 4.09
CA LEU A 5 0.65 -0.84 3.47
C LEU A 5 0.13 -0.42 2.09
N ASP A 6 -0.12 0.88 1.90
CA ASP A 6 -0.40 1.44 0.57
C ASP A 6 0.87 1.49 -0.32
N THR A 7 0.70 1.96 -1.57
CA THR A 7 1.79 2.11 -2.54
C THR A 7 2.94 2.96 -2.00
N ASN A 8 2.64 4.07 -1.31
CA ASN A 8 3.66 4.98 -0.82
C ASN A 8 4.48 4.34 0.30
N ILE A 9 3.84 3.66 1.24
CA ILE A 9 4.56 3.00 2.34
C ILE A 9 5.38 1.84 1.84
N LEU A 10 4.85 1.03 0.90
CA LEU A 10 5.63 -0.01 0.25
C LEU A 10 6.90 0.57 -0.42
N GLY A 11 6.74 1.69 -1.15
CA GLY A 11 7.87 2.39 -1.76
C GLY A 11 8.88 2.94 -0.77
N LEU A 12 8.45 3.37 0.43
CA LEU A 12 9.35 3.80 1.49
C LEU A 12 10.15 2.65 2.10
N ILE A 13 9.51 1.52 2.39
CA ILE A 13 10.19 0.37 3.00
C ILE A 13 11.15 -0.33 2.02
N SER A 14 10.83 -0.33 0.72
CA SER A 14 11.69 -0.92 -0.31
C SER A 14 12.79 0.03 -0.81
N ASN A 15 12.91 1.24 -0.23
CA ASN A 15 13.89 2.23 -0.67
C ASN A 15 15.26 1.97 -0.04
N GLU A 16 16.26 1.67 -0.87
CA GLU A 16 17.64 1.44 -0.43
C GLU A 16 18.51 2.71 -0.36
N ASN A 17 17.94 3.89 -0.67
CA ASN A 17 18.67 5.15 -0.62
C ASN A 17 18.96 5.55 0.84
N ILE A 18 20.19 5.28 1.29
CA ILE A 18 20.67 5.64 2.63
C ILE A 18 20.69 7.15 2.90
N ASN A 19 20.57 8.02 1.90
CA ASN A 19 20.49 9.46 2.14
C ASN A 19 19.04 9.94 2.31
N PHE A 20 18.05 9.06 2.06
CA PHE A 20 16.65 9.39 2.19
C PHE A 20 16.14 9.06 3.60
N ASN A 21 16.08 10.10 4.42
CA ASN A 21 15.77 9.97 5.84
C ASN A 21 14.39 9.34 6.10
N GLU A 22 13.37 9.70 5.32
CA GLU A 22 12.02 9.18 5.50
C GLU A 22 11.93 7.66 5.23
N GLY A 23 12.61 7.16 4.20
CA GLY A 23 12.70 5.71 3.93
C GLY A 23 13.30 4.95 5.10
N GLN A 24 14.43 5.44 5.64
CA GLN A 24 15.05 4.82 6.83
C GLN A 24 14.15 4.83 8.07
N GLN A 25 13.43 5.93 8.32
CA GLN A 25 12.50 5.99 9.43
C GLN A 25 11.36 4.98 9.25
N CYS A 26 10.85 4.85 8.03
CA CYS A 26 9.77 3.92 7.69
C CYS A 26 10.22 2.47 7.86
N GLN A 27 11.42 2.12 7.39
CA GLN A 27 12.02 0.80 7.62
C GLN A 27 12.17 0.49 9.11
N LYS A 28 12.66 1.43 9.92
CA LYS A 28 12.76 1.26 11.39
C LYS A 28 11.39 1.07 12.04
N TRP A 29 10.38 1.80 11.58
CA TRP A 29 9.00 1.64 12.05
C TRP A 29 8.46 0.25 11.71
N PHE A 30 8.64 -0.21 10.48
CA PHE A 30 8.23 -1.53 10.02
C PHE A 30 8.89 -2.63 10.87
N SER A 31 10.22 -2.59 11.04
CA SER A 31 10.94 -3.54 11.89
C SER A 31 10.48 -3.50 13.35
N LYS A 32 10.24 -2.31 13.92
CA LYS A 32 9.75 -2.15 15.30
C LYS A 32 8.38 -2.80 15.47
N LEU A 33 7.47 -2.63 14.53
CA LEU A 33 6.14 -3.23 14.60
C LEU A 33 6.16 -4.75 14.32
N LEU A 34 7.04 -5.23 13.45
CA LEU A 34 7.26 -6.67 13.24
C LEU A 34 7.69 -7.36 14.54
N THR A 35 8.62 -6.77 15.31
CA THR A 35 9.04 -7.34 16.62
C THR A 35 7.91 -7.38 17.66
N ARG A 36 6.79 -6.68 17.40
CA ARG A 36 5.58 -6.67 18.22
C ARG A 36 4.46 -7.53 17.63
N SER A 37 4.80 -8.40 16.67
CA SER A 37 3.86 -9.33 16.02
C SER A 37 2.69 -8.63 15.31
N VAL A 38 2.91 -7.41 14.79
CA VAL A 38 1.97 -6.79 13.86
C VAL A 38 1.93 -7.61 12.58
N TYR A 39 0.73 -7.91 12.11
CA TYR A 39 0.55 -8.56 10.82
C TYR A 39 0.53 -7.52 9.71
N PHE A 40 1.47 -7.61 8.77
CA PHE A 40 1.58 -6.66 7.66
C PHE A 40 1.11 -7.30 6.36
N ILE A 41 0.30 -6.54 5.63
CA ILE A 41 -0.20 -6.92 4.31
C ILE A 41 -0.01 -5.72 3.38
N THR A 42 0.21 -5.96 2.09
CA THR A 42 0.10 -4.98 1.01
C THR A 42 -0.67 -5.58 -0.15
N SER A 43 -0.96 -4.79 -1.19
CA SER A 43 -1.62 -5.27 -2.39
C SER A 43 -0.61 -5.58 -3.49
N ASP A 44 -0.90 -6.58 -4.33
CA ASP A 44 -0.18 -6.76 -5.61
C ASP A 44 -0.30 -5.51 -6.53
N VAL A 45 -1.33 -4.68 -6.36
CA VAL A 45 -1.42 -3.38 -7.04
C VAL A 45 -0.36 -2.40 -6.53
N CYS A 46 -0.09 -2.39 -5.21
CA CYS A 46 0.98 -1.58 -4.63
C CYS A 46 2.33 -2.04 -5.18
N ASP A 47 2.59 -3.37 -5.24
CA ASP A 47 3.80 -3.92 -5.86
C ASP A 47 3.92 -3.46 -7.31
N TYR A 48 2.87 -3.62 -8.12
CA TYR A 48 2.86 -3.17 -9.50
C TYR A 48 3.21 -1.69 -9.64
N GLU A 49 2.64 -0.80 -8.81
CA GLU A 49 2.90 0.63 -8.87
C GLU A 49 4.33 1.01 -8.50
N VAL A 50 4.88 0.43 -7.43
CA VAL A 50 6.28 0.68 -7.04
C VAL A 50 7.23 0.07 -8.08
N ARG A 51 6.99 -1.19 -8.45
CA ARG A 51 7.83 -1.96 -9.37
C ARG A 51 7.88 -1.36 -10.77
N ARG A 52 6.75 -0.91 -11.34
CA ARG A 52 6.75 -0.26 -12.66
C ARG A 52 7.55 1.04 -12.66
N GLY A 53 7.50 1.79 -11.56
CA GLY A 53 8.30 3.01 -11.38
C GLY A 53 9.80 2.70 -11.37
N LEU A 54 10.20 1.71 -10.57
CA LEU A 54 11.59 1.26 -10.49
C LEU A 54 12.12 0.69 -11.80
N ILE A 55 11.32 -0.12 -12.51
CA ILE A 55 11.67 -0.64 -13.84
C ILE A 55 11.83 0.52 -14.84
N SER A 56 10.92 1.49 -14.82
CA SER A 56 11.02 2.68 -15.68
C SER A 56 12.30 3.47 -15.41
N SER A 57 12.65 3.72 -14.14
CA SER A 57 13.91 4.38 -13.78
C SER A 57 15.11 3.56 -14.25
N SER A 58 15.06 2.23 -14.09
CA SER A 58 16.14 1.34 -14.51
C SER A 58 16.41 1.43 -16.02
N MET A 59 15.34 1.53 -16.83
CA MET A 59 15.45 1.70 -18.28
C MET A 59 16.04 3.05 -18.69
N ILE A 60 15.75 4.11 -17.92
CA ILE A 60 16.26 5.47 -18.18
C ILE A 60 17.73 5.59 -17.79
N GLU A 61 18.10 5.02 -16.64
CA GLU A 61 19.43 5.14 -16.06
C GLU A 61 20.41 4.08 -16.61
N GLY A 62 19.90 2.98 -17.19
CA GLY A 62 20.71 1.88 -17.71
C GLY A 62 21.25 0.94 -16.63
N GLU A 63 20.80 1.08 -15.40
CA GLU A 63 21.18 0.28 -14.24
C GLU A 63 19.93 -0.24 -13.52
N ILE A 64 20.00 -1.43 -12.90
CA ILE A 64 18.85 -1.99 -12.18
C ILE A 64 18.66 -1.20 -10.88
N ALA A 65 17.49 -0.60 -10.70
CA ALA A 65 17.15 0.11 -9.47
C ALA A 65 17.19 -0.87 -8.28
N PRO A 66 17.96 -0.57 -7.22
CA PRO A 66 18.17 -1.50 -6.10
C PRO A 66 16.87 -1.87 -5.36
N GLY A 67 15.89 -0.96 -5.35
CA GLY A 67 14.58 -1.21 -4.76
C GLY A 67 13.82 -2.41 -5.36
N ILE A 68 14.16 -2.87 -6.56
CA ILE A 68 13.58 -4.09 -7.14
C ILE A 68 13.99 -5.32 -6.31
N GLY A 69 15.27 -5.42 -5.96
CA GLY A 69 15.76 -6.51 -5.09
C GLY A 69 15.14 -6.45 -3.70
N SER A 70 14.95 -5.24 -3.16
CA SER A 70 14.25 -5.04 -1.89
C SER A 70 12.79 -5.51 -1.93
N LEU A 71 12.05 -5.19 -2.99
CA LEU A 71 10.68 -5.69 -3.18
C LEU A 71 10.62 -7.22 -3.27
N ASP A 72 11.55 -7.82 -4.01
CA ASP A 72 11.61 -9.28 -4.15
C ASP A 72 11.93 -9.95 -2.81
N ALA A 73 12.83 -9.36 -2.01
CA ALA A 73 13.14 -9.82 -0.67
C ALA A 73 11.89 -9.76 0.24
N LEU A 74 11.20 -8.61 0.29
CA LEU A 74 9.96 -8.42 1.07
C LEU A 74 8.86 -9.41 0.70
N LYS A 75 8.75 -9.79 -0.58
CA LYS A 75 7.77 -10.78 -1.05
C LYS A 75 8.16 -12.21 -0.70
N SER A 76 9.45 -12.49 -0.55
CA SER A 76 10.00 -13.83 -0.31
C SER A 76 10.23 -14.19 1.16
N ASP A 77 10.44 -13.19 2.04
CA ASP A 77 10.81 -13.40 3.43
C ASP A 77 9.63 -13.80 4.36
N GLY A 78 8.39 -13.62 3.88
CA GLY A 78 7.16 -13.93 4.60
C GLY A 78 6.79 -12.94 5.71
N LEU A 79 7.50 -11.81 5.83
CA LEU A 79 7.21 -10.75 6.81
C LEU A 79 6.11 -9.79 6.33
N LEU A 80 5.89 -9.72 5.01
CA LEU A 80 4.86 -8.92 4.37
C LEU A 80 4.04 -9.79 3.42
N GLU A 81 2.74 -9.93 3.69
CA GLU A 81 1.83 -10.62 2.76
C GLU A 81 1.48 -9.71 1.57
N PHE A 82 1.54 -10.24 0.35
CA PHE A 82 1.10 -9.55 -0.85
C PHE A 82 -0.26 -10.12 -1.29
N LEU A 83 -1.33 -9.36 -1.04
CA LEU A 83 -2.70 -9.77 -1.28
C LEU A 83 -3.06 -9.61 -2.78
N PRO A 84 -3.40 -10.71 -3.48
CA PRO A 84 -3.85 -10.65 -4.86
C PRO A 84 -5.17 -9.88 -4.99
N VAL A 85 -5.35 -9.17 -6.11
CA VAL A 85 -6.62 -8.51 -6.41
C VAL A 85 -7.60 -9.51 -6.99
N SER A 86 -8.63 -9.87 -6.22
CA SER A 86 -9.67 -10.79 -6.66
C SER A 86 -10.70 -10.11 -7.57
N THR A 87 -11.48 -10.90 -8.32
CA THR A 87 -12.63 -10.38 -9.09
C THR A 87 -13.59 -9.60 -8.20
N LYS A 88 -13.88 -10.12 -7.00
CA LYS A 88 -14.75 -9.45 -6.02
C LYS A 88 -14.19 -8.09 -5.58
N ALA A 89 -12.87 -7.97 -5.46
CA ALA A 89 -12.23 -6.69 -5.16
C ALA A 89 -12.43 -5.68 -6.30
N PHE A 90 -12.31 -6.10 -7.56
CA PHE A 90 -12.59 -5.22 -8.70
C PHE A 90 -14.06 -4.82 -8.81
N GLU A 91 -15.00 -5.75 -8.55
CA GLU A 91 -16.44 -5.44 -8.53
C GLU A 91 -16.78 -4.40 -7.46
N LEU A 92 -16.25 -4.57 -6.25
CA LEU A 92 -16.41 -3.60 -5.16
C LEU A 92 -15.73 -2.27 -5.49
N ALA A 93 -14.52 -2.29 -6.05
CA ALA A 93 -13.81 -1.08 -6.46
C ALA A 93 -14.61 -0.27 -7.49
N ALA A 94 -15.27 -0.92 -8.44
CA ALA A 94 -16.12 -0.24 -9.43
C ALA A 94 -17.30 0.49 -8.77
N ASP A 95 -17.94 -0.14 -7.78
CA ASP A 95 -19.01 0.47 -6.99
C ASP A 95 -18.50 1.64 -6.12
N LEU A 96 -17.37 1.47 -5.41
CA LEU A 96 -16.75 2.54 -4.63
C LEU A 96 -16.36 3.75 -5.51
N TRP A 97 -15.80 3.49 -6.69
CA TRP A 97 -15.44 4.54 -7.65
C TRP A 97 -16.68 5.30 -8.13
N ALA A 98 -17.77 4.60 -8.46
CA ALA A 98 -19.01 5.23 -8.89
C ALA A 98 -19.59 6.14 -7.78
N ARG A 99 -19.55 5.68 -6.52
CA ARG A 99 -19.99 6.48 -5.35
C ARG A 99 -19.13 7.73 -5.16
N ALA A 100 -17.80 7.59 -5.22
CA ALA A 100 -16.88 8.72 -5.09
C ALA A 100 -17.03 9.73 -6.23
N SER A 101 -17.23 9.24 -7.47
CA SER A 101 -17.33 10.07 -8.67
C SER A 101 -18.61 10.90 -8.66
N THR A 102 -19.72 10.29 -8.24
CA THR A 102 -21.03 10.97 -8.18
C THR A 102 -21.12 11.98 -7.04
N SER A 103 -20.31 11.84 -5.98
CA SER A 103 -20.23 12.78 -4.87
C SER A 103 -19.19 13.89 -5.05
N GLY A 104 -18.46 13.89 -6.19
CA GLY A 104 -17.39 14.86 -6.47
C GLY A 104 -16.15 14.67 -5.60
N GLN A 105 -15.96 13.49 -5.00
CA GLN A 105 -14.86 13.18 -4.09
C GLN A 105 -13.66 12.53 -4.81
N THR A 106 -13.78 12.16 -6.09
CA THR A 106 -12.66 11.71 -6.91
C THR A 106 -11.77 12.88 -7.32
N THR A 107 -10.46 12.71 -7.17
CA THR A 107 -9.46 13.69 -7.63
C THR A 107 -8.65 13.24 -8.83
N ARG A 108 -8.72 11.95 -9.20
CA ARG A 108 -8.15 11.49 -10.46
C ARG A 108 -9.07 11.86 -11.62
N ASP A 109 -8.46 12.07 -12.78
CA ASP A 109 -9.20 12.23 -14.02
C ASP A 109 -10.07 10.99 -14.25
N ARG A 110 -11.27 11.15 -14.80
CA ARG A 110 -12.22 10.07 -15.06
C ARG A 110 -11.62 8.95 -15.92
N LYS A 111 -10.60 9.27 -16.72
CA LYS A 111 -9.90 8.32 -17.59
C LYS A 111 -8.80 7.51 -16.89
N ASP A 112 -8.41 7.90 -15.68
CA ASP A 112 -7.31 7.26 -14.96
C ASP A 112 -7.85 6.14 -14.06
N ILE A 113 -7.10 5.03 -13.98
CA ILE A 113 -7.38 3.99 -13.00
C ILE A 113 -7.06 4.56 -11.61
N ASP A 114 -8.01 4.43 -10.69
CA ASP A 114 -7.84 4.87 -9.30
C ASP A 114 -7.42 3.70 -8.40
N PHE A 115 -6.11 3.56 -8.20
CA PHE A 115 -5.56 2.48 -7.39
C PHE A 115 -5.90 2.64 -5.90
N ASP A 116 -6.12 3.86 -5.40
CA ASP A 116 -6.56 4.08 -4.00
C ASP A 116 -7.95 3.46 -3.77
N ILE A 117 -8.82 3.48 -4.79
CA ILE A 117 -10.13 2.82 -4.74
C ILE A 117 -10.00 1.28 -4.75
N ILE A 118 -9.07 0.73 -5.52
CA ILE A 118 -8.82 -0.72 -5.54
C ILE A 118 -8.27 -1.19 -4.18
N ILE A 119 -7.31 -0.45 -3.62
CA ILE A 119 -6.78 -0.67 -2.26
C ILE A 119 -7.92 -0.58 -1.24
N SER A 120 -8.81 0.40 -1.39
CA SER A 120 -9.97 0.56 -0.51
C SER A 120 -10.93 -0.62 -0.54
N ALA A 121 -11.17 -1.18 -1.73
CA ALA A 121 -12.00 -2.37 -1.88
C ALA A 121 -11.35 -3.60 -1.22
N GLN A 122 -10.05 -3.82 -1.42
CA GLN A 122 -9.33 -4.91 -0.76
C GLN A 122 -9.33 -4.74 0.76
N TYR A 123 -9.17 -3.52 1.27
CA TYR A 123 -9.29 -3.21 2.69
C TYR A 123 -10.66 -3.64 3.25
N GLN A 124 -11.76 -3.28 2.58
CA GLN A 124 -13.10 -3.63 3.05
C GLN A 124 -13.33 -5.15 3.06
N LEU A 125 -12.88 -5.86 2.02
CA LEU A 125 -12.96 -7.32 1.99
C LEU A 125 -12.11 -7.99 3.07
N LEU A 126 -10.89 -7.49 3.30
CA LEU A 126 -10.00 -7.98 4.35
C LEU A 126 -10.60 -7.76 5.74
N LYS A 127 -11.22 -6.60 5.98
CA LYS A 127 -11.90 -6.31 7.25
C LYS A 127 -13.06 -7.27 7.50
N ASP A 128 -13.82 -7.62 6.46
CA ASP A 128 -14.93 -8.58 6.56
C ASP A 128 -14.43 -10.02 6.82
N GLU A 129 -13.25 -10.39 6.31
CA GLU A 129 -12.63 -11.70 6.52
C GLU A 129 -12.08 -11.89 7.94
N TYR A 130 -11.63 -10.81 8.59
CA TYR A 130 -11.06 -10.82 9.95
C TYR A 130 -11.92 -10.05 10.95
N PRO A 131 -13.16 -10.51 11.24
CA PRO A 131 -14.04 -9.81 12.17
C PRO A 131 -13.41 -9.71 13.56
N GLY A 132 -13.43 -8.49 14.12
CA GLY A 132 -12.86 -8.21 15.44
C GLY A 132 -11.36 -7.91 15.46
N GLN A 133 -10.64 -8.07 14.34
CA GLN A 133 -9.30 -7.52 14.21
C GLN A 133 -9.36 -6.07 13.74
N GLN A 134 -8.53 -5.21 14.35
CA GLN A 134 -8.33 -3.87 13.82
C GLN A 134 -7.46 -3.96 12.56
N VAL A 135 -7.96 -3.39 11.46
CA VAL A 135 -7.26 -3.24 10.18
C VAL A 135 -7.07 -1.75 9.94
N ILE A 136 -5.82 -1.30 9.80
CA ILE A 136 -5.47 0.10 9.52
C ILE A 136 -4.67 0.16 8.22
N VAL A 137 -5.04 1.06 7.31
CA VAL A 137 -4.23 1.38 6.13
C VAL A 137 -3.15 2.41 6.54
N ALA A 138 -1.90 2.00 6.47
CA ALA A 138 -0.75 2.89 6.63
C ALA A 138 -0.51 3.64 5.33
N THR A 139 -0.48 4.96 5.40
CA THR A 139 -0.34 5.82 4.22
C THR A 139 0.41 7.11 4.56
N THR A 140 0.86 7.85 3.54
CA THR A 140 1.18 9.29 3.64
C THR A 140 0.04 10.16 3.09
N ASN A 141 -0.97 9.56 2.47
CA ASN A 141 -2.02 10.19 1.68
C ASN A 141 -3.43 9.91 2.26
N LEU A 142 -3.70 10.46 3.44
CA LEU A 142 -4.98 10.26 4.13
C LEU A 142 -6.20 10.74 3.34
N LYS A 143 -6.06 11.82 2.57
CA LYS A 143 -7.19 12.48 1.89
C LYS A 143 -8.01 11.52 1.01
N HIS A 144 -7.33 10.59 0.34
CA HIS A 144 -7.98 9.66 -0.59
C HIS A 144 -8.46 8.39 0.09
N LEU A 145 -7.60 7.76 0.89
CA LEU A 145 -7.91 6.47 1.51
C LEU A 145 -8.91 6.58 2.67
N SER A 146 -8.92 7.69 3.42
CA SER A 146 -9.87 7.86 4.54
C SER A 146 -11.34 7.98 4.11
N LEU A 147 -11.63 8.07 2.81
CA LEU A 147 -13.01 8.03 2.31
C LEU A 147 -13.65 6.65 2.52
N PHE A 148 -12.86 5.58 2.40
CA PHE A 148 -13.37 4.20 2.37
C PHE A 148 -12.61 3.24 3.30
N CYS A 149 -11.54 3.72 3.95
CA CYS A 149 -10.70 2.95 4.86
C CYS A 149 -10.52 3.63 6.22
N GLU A 150 -10.33 2.82 7.26
CA GLU A 150 -9.62 3.27 8.45
C GLU A 150 -8.14 3.42 8.09
N ALA A 151 -7.68 4.67 7.90
CA ALA A 151 -6.33 4.98 7.46
C ALA A 151 -5.65 5.92 8.46
N ALA A 152 -4.33 5.76 8.62
CA ALA A 152 -3.50 6.59 9.48
C ALA A 152 -2.19 6.96 8.78
N GLN A 153 -1.62 8.11 9.15
CA GLN A 153 -0.22 8.37 8.81
C GLN A 153 0.62 7.26 9.44
N TRP A 154 1.51 6.64 8.66
CA TRP A 154 2.26 5.47 9.13
C TRP A 154 3.02 5.74 10.45
N ARG A 155 3.53 6.98 10.63
CA ARG A 155 4.23 7.42 11.85
C ARG A 155 3.35 7.40 13.11
N ASP A 156 2.05 7.53 12.94
CA ASP A 156 1.09 7.59 14.05
C ASP A 156 0.68 6.19 14.51
N ILE A 157 0.89 5.16 13.67
CA ILE A 157 0.63 3.76 14.01
C ILE A 157 1.71 3.28 14.96
N ASN A 158 1.36 3.25 16.25
CA ASN A 158 2.22 2.81 17.34
C ASN A 158 1.51 1.77 18.20
N LEU A 159 2.29 0.83 18.73
CA LEU A 159 1.86 -0.15 19.73
C LEU A 159 2.48 0.12 21.12
#